data_AF-A0A1G5S1E4-F1
#
_entry.id   AF-A0A1G5S1E4-F1
#
_cell.length_a   1.000
_cell.length_b   1.000
_cell.length_c   1.000
_cell.angle_alpha   90.00
_cell.angle_beta   90.00
_cell.angle_gamma   90.00
#
_symmetry.space_group_name_H-M   'P 1'
#
loop_
_entity.id
_entity.type
_entity.pdbx_description
1 polymer ?
#
loop_
_entity_poly.entity_id
_entity_poly.type
_entity_poly.pdbx_seq_one_letter_code
_entity_poly.pdbx_strand_id
1 'polypeptide(L)'
;MRHLKLKYSTAAEALSLLLASVLMAGALTGCGQTGTLNTAANTSTNTSTNTNLTISPEISTAEINPSAPEYAEKIFGTDIITLEILADEAQWQTMLDNATEEAYIKVDVVINGTTLKDVGIRPKGNSSLKQVASSDSDRYSFRIKFDKYVEGQTCFGLDQMVVNNMMGDNSYMKEYISYDLMKTIGVDTPYFGFTDITVNGQPWGLYLAVELYNDSYEERVYGDTTGALFNVKMSMGQDQMPGEGRMPMVDRPVTDERPETNTGATASASPTQIPSDLPEDRTPGDFPGGKVGNMGARNGGSLAYTDDNPESYSDIFDNVVGDVDTAANQRVITALKALYSGTELDTYFDTDAILRYLAAHTVVVNLDSYSSSMAQNYYLYERAGQLTVLPWDYNLAWGGFQSGDADSVINFPIDTPVSGVSMSDRPLLNQLLSDETYLAQYHDHLNTLLQKYFADGHFTQKIQSLHTLISDDVKNDPTAFCTYEAYQTAVEALIELGNLRAQSIQGQLDGSIPSTTEGQQSSPSVLVPAGDLQIEALGSMMGSGKRGER
;
A
#
# COMPACT_ATOMS: atom_id res chain seq x y z
N MET A 1 19.74 -19.99 28.92
CA MET A 1 19.20 -21.20 29.58
C MET A 1 17.69 -21.25 29.40
N ARG A 2 17.20 -22.02 28.43
CA ARG A 2 15.95 -22.78 28.48
C ARG A 2 16.13 -23.97 27.53
N HIS A 3 15.97 -25.16 28.08
CA HIS A 3 16.33 -26.43 27.49
C HIS A 3 15.25 -26.98 26.55
N LEU A 4 15.72 -27.59 25.46
CA LEU A 4 15.20 -28.74 24.72
C LEU A 4 13.82 -29.31 25.10
N LYS A 5 13.01 -29.58 24.07
CA LYS A 5 12.38 -30.90 23.86
C LYS A 5 12.08 -31.16 22.38
N LEU A 6 12.96 -31.95 21.76
CA LEU A 6 12.65 -32.75 20.57
C LEU A 6 11.61 -33.83 20.93
N LYS A 7 10.66 -34.08 20.02
CA LYS A 7 10.05 -35.40 19.83
C LYS A 7 9.82 -35.66 18.35
N TYR A 8 10.62 -36.57 17.81
CA TYR A 8 10.35 -37.32 16.58
C TYR A 8 9.21 -38.32 16.81
N SER A 9 8.36 -38.52 15.79
CA SER A 9 7.60 -39.75 15.60
C SER A 9 7.50 -40.06 14.11
N THR A 10 8.25 -41.06 13.69
CA THR A 10 8.15 -41.75 12.40
C THR A 10 6.90 -42.63 12.35
N ALA A 11 6.15 -42.61 11.24
CA ALA A 11 5.33 -43.74 10.81
C ALA A 11 5.25 -43.75 9.28
N ALA A 12 5.71 -44.85 8.69
CA ALA A 12 5.67 -45.17 7.27
C ALA A 12 4.60 -46.26 7.00
N GLU A 13 4.13 -46.31 5.73
CA GLU A 13 3.40 -47.41 5.05
C GLU A 13 1.89 -47.57 5.38
N ALA A 14 0.92 -47.80 4.46
CA ALA A 14 0.92 -48.27 3.07
C ALA A 14 -0.45 -48.03 2.33
N LEU A 15 -0.38 -47.78 1.01
CA LEU A 15 -1.08 -48.40 -0.15
C LEU A 15 -2.64 -48.55 -0.24
N SER A 16 -3.26 -48.02 -1.32
CA SER A 16 -4.00 -48.79 -2.36
C SER A 16 -4.75 -47.92 -3.40
N LEU A 17 -4.60 -48.31 -4.67
CA LEU A 17 -5.27 -47.86 -5.91
C LEU A 17 -6.81 -47.92 -5.90
N LEU A 18 -7.45 -47.07 -6.74
CA LEU A 18 -8.50 -47.52 -7.68
C LEU A 18 -8.70 -46.55 -8.87
N LEU A 19 -8.56 -47.11 -10.08
CA LEU A 19 -8.88 -46.55 -11.39
C LEU A 19 -10.22 -47.15 -11.86
N ALA A 20 -11.15 -46.35 -12.40
CA ALA A 20 -12.10 -46.79 -13.43
C ALA A 20 -12.81 -45.62 -14.13
N SER A 21 -12.68 -45.62 -15.46
CA SER A 21 -13.24 -44.76 -16.50
C SER A 21 -14.71 -45.02 -16.84
N VAL A 22 -15.45 -44.00 -17.32
CA VAL A 22 -16.52 -44.17 -18.35
C VAL A 22 -16.58 -42.95 -19.28
N LEU A 23 -16.40 -43.20 -20.58
CA LEU A 23 -16.68 -42.36 -21.75
C LEU A 23 -18.05 -42.78 -22.32
N MET A 24 -18.90 -41.84 -22.74
CA MET A 24 -19.93 -42.11 -23.75
C MET A 24 -20.19 -40.89 -24.62
N ALA A 25 -19.94 -41.06 -25.92
CA ALA A 25 -20.40 -40.20 -27.01
C ALA A 25 -21.59 -40.86 -27.69
N GLY A 26 -22.55 -40.06 -28.16
CA GLY A 26 -23.66 -40.51 -28.99
C GLY A 26 -24.18 -39.37 -29.85
N ALA A 27 -23.86 -39.41 -31.14
CA ALA A 27 -24.42 -38.57 -32.20
C ALA A 27 -25.80 -39.07 -32.63
N LEU A 28 -26.65 -38.20 -33.18
CA LEU A 28 -27.70 -38.57 -34.13
C LEU A 28 -28.16 -37.38 -35.00
N THR A 29 -28.34 -37.70 -36.27
CA THR A 29 -28.59 -36.91 -37.48
C THR A 29 -30.08 -36.84 -37.90
N GLY A 30 -30.42 -35.87 -38.76
CA GLY A 30 -31.52 -35.96 -39.77
C GLY A 30 -32.38 -34.70 -39.90
N CYS A 31 -32.29 -33.92 -41.00
CA CYS A 31 -33.14 -33.93 -42.23
C CYS A 31 -34.64 -33.58 -41.99
N GLY A 32 -35.37 -32.71 -42.71
CA GLY A 32 -35.19 -31.88 -43.92
C GLY A 32 -36.58 -31.37 -44.42
N GLN A 33 -36.58 -30.43 -45.39
CA GLN A 33 -37.63 -30.07 -46.38
C GLN A 33 -38.87 -29.23 -45.96
N THR A 34 -39.01 -27.96 -46.39
CA THR A 34 -39.53 -27.34 -47.67
C THR A 34 -41.04 -27.09 -47.74
N GLY A 35 -41.42 -25.84 -48.03
CA GLY A 35 -42.77 -25.43 -48.45
C GLY A 35 -42.85 -23.94 -48.85
N THR A 36 -42.95 -23.68 -50.15
CA THR A 36 -43.09 -22.37 -50.83
C THR A 36 -44.56 -21.97 -51.04
N LEU A 37 -44.89 -20.66 -51.07
CA LEU A 37 -45.44 -19.89 -52.22
C LEU A 37 -46.20 -18.58 -51.84
N ASN A 38 -45.81 -17.48 -52.52
CA ASN A 38 -46.60 -16.35 -53.08
C ASN A 38 -47.34 -15.37 -52.14
N THR A 39 -47.37 -14.04 -52.33
CA THR A 39 -47.22 -13.15 -53.52
C THR A 39 -47.00 -11.68 -53.10
N ALA A 40 -46.17 -10.94 -53.88
CA ALA A 40 -46.22 -9.52 -54.34
C ALA A 40 -46.64 -8.36 -53.38
N ALA A 41 -46.14 -7.12 -53.47
CA ALA A 41 -45.00 -6.44 -54.11
C ALA A 41 -45.11 -4.95 -53.67
N ASN A 42 -44.04 -4.33 -53.17
CA ASN A 42 -43.60 -2.96 -53.50
C ASN A 42 -42.32 -2.54 -52.72
N THR A 43 -41.24 -2.37 -53.49
CA THR A 43 -40.04 -1.49 -53.37
C THR A 43 -39.97 -0.52 -52.16
N SER A 44 -38.87 -0.30 -51.44
CA SER A 44 -37.45 -0.17 -51.82
C SER A 44 -36.53 -0.13 -50.57
N THR A 45 -35.40 -0.88 -50.61
CA THR A 45 -34.03 -0.61 -50.06
C THR A 45 -33.89 0.13 -48.70
N ASN A 46 -33.21 -0.36 -47.65
CA ASN A 46 -31.89 -1.01 -47.59
C ASN A 46 -31.75 -1.86 -46.31
N THR A 47 -30.99 -2.93 -46.44
CA THR A 47 -30.88 -4.10 -45.57
C THR A 47 -30.03 -3.85 -44.33
N SER A 48 -30.58 -4.16 -43.16
CA SER A 48 -29.85 -4.54 -41.95
C SER A 48 -29.36 -5.99 -42.10
N THR A 49 -28.12 -6.27 -41.74
CA THR A 49 -27.68 -7.65 -41.45
C THR A 49 -27.31 -7.75 -39.98
N ASN A 50 -28.22 -8.35 -39.22
CA ASN A 50 -27.92 -9.05 -37.98
C ASN A 50 -26.94 -10.18 -38.28
N THR A 51 -25.78 -10.17 -37.62
CA THR A 51 -24.94 -11.35 -37.48
C THR A 51 -24.84 -11.70 -36.01
N ASN A 52 -25.42 -12.85 -35.67
CA ASN A 52 -25.12 -13.60 -34.46
C ASN A 52 -23.60 -13.81 -34.38
N LEU A 53 -22.95 -13.21 -33.37
CA LEU A 53 -21.58 -13.52 -33.02
C LEU A 53 -21.62 -14.53 -31.86
N THR A 54 -21.23 -15.74 -32.20
CA THR A 54 -20.86 -16.81 -31.26
C THR A 54 -19.64 -16.32 -30.47
N ILE A 55 -19.79 -16.14 -29.17
CA ILE A 55 -18.69 -15.79 -28.27
C ILE A 55 -17.87 -17.06 -28.04
N SER A 56 -16.72 -17.16 -28.69
CA SER A 56 -15.64 -18.06 -28.29
C SER A 56 -14.81 -17.37 -27.20
N PRO A 57 -14.32 -18.09 -26.18
CA PRO A 57 -13.45 -17.49 -25.17
C PRO A 57 -12.07 -17.27 -25.81
N GLU A 58 -11.76 -16.05 -26.21
CA GLU A 58 -10.37 -15.66 -26.45
C GLU A 58 -9.69 -15.58 -25.07
N ILE A 59 -8.86 -16.58 -24.81
CA ILE A 59 -7.83 -16.49 -23.79
C ILE A 59 -6.90 -15.35 -24.24
N SER A 60 -6.98 -14.22 -23.53
CA SER A 60 -6.06 -13.10 -23.66
C SER A 60 -4.64 -13.61 -23.44
N THR A 61 -3.92 -13.83 -24.54
CA THR A 61 -2.47 -13.97 -24.49
C THR A 61 -1.93 -12.58 -24.23
N ALA A 62 -1.31 -12.38 -23.06
CA ALA A 62 -0.61 -11.14 -22.73
C ALA A 62 0.37 -10.82 -23.87
N GLU A 63 0.31 -9.61 -24.40
CA GLU A 63 1.30 -9.13 -25.34
C GLU A 63 2.67 -9.16 -24.64
N ILE A 64 3.56 -10.03 -25.12
CA ILE A 64 4.95 -10.07 -24.67
C ILE A 64 5.57 -8.74 -25.09
N ASN A 65 5.81 -7.86 -24.12
CA ASN A 65 6.62 -6.66 -24.33
C ASN A 65 8.08 -7.10 -24.47
N PRO A 66 8.72 -7.02 -25.66
CA PRO A 66 10.06 -7.54 -25.88
C PRO A 66 11.18 -6.77 -25.16
N SER A 67 10.85 -5.75 -24.36
CA SER A 67 11.78 -5.01 -23.49
C SER A 67 11.67 -5.32 -21.99
N ALA A 68 10.76 -6.21 -21.57
CA ALA A 68 10.63 -6.54 -20.15
C ALA A 68 11.88 -7.32 -19.65
N PRO A 69 12.44 -6.98 -18.49
CA PRO A 69 13.59 -7.70 -17.94
C PRO A 69 13.20 -9.12 -17.56
N GLU A 70 14.18 -10.03 -17.55
CA GLU A 70 13.92 -11.47 -17.41
C GLU A 70 13.26 -11.83 -16.05
N TYR A 71 13.53 -11.05 -14.99
CA TYR A 71 12.87 -11.22 -13.68
C TYR A 71 11.36 -10.93 -13.70
N ALA A 72 10.87 -10.15 -14.66
CA ALA A 72 9.44 -9.85 -14.79
C ALA A 72 8.63 -11.14 -14.98
N GLU A 73 9.11 -12.02 -15.87
CA GLU A 73 8.48 -13.30 -16.17
C GLU A 73 8.92 -14.39 -15.20
N LYS A 74 10.24 -14.52 -14.95
CA LYS A 74 10.78 -15.65 -14.19
C LYS A 74 10.51 -15.59 -12.69
N ILE A 75 10.31 -14.39 -12.13
CA ILE A 75 9.96 -14.22 -10.73
C ILE A 75 8.47 -13.86 -10.66
N PHE A 76 8.10 -12.69 -11.17
CA PHE A 76 6.75 -12.13 -10.96
C PHE A 76 5.69 -12.59 -11.97
N GLY A 77 6.07 -13.47 -12.92
CA GLY A 77 5.14 -14.05 -13.90
C GLY A 77 4.46 -15.33 -13.45
N THR A 78 4.82 -15.87 -12.27
CA THR A 78 4.18 -17.05 -11.69
C THR A 78 2.98 -16.68 -10.81
N ASP A 79 1.99 -17.57 -10.73
CA ASP A 79 0.83 -17.36 -9.85
C ASP A 79 1.22 -17.18 -8.38
N ILE A 80 2.11 -18.03 -7.87
CA ILE A 80 2.76 -17.91 -6.56
C ILE A 80 4.25 -18.17 -6.73
N ILE A 81 5.08 -17.25 -6.25
CA ILE A 81 6.53 -17.37 -6.24
C ILE A 81 6.92 -18.41 -5.18
N THR A 82 7.73 -19.39 -5.57
CA THR A 82 8.32 -20.33 -4.61
C THR A 82 9.68 -19.80 -4.18
N LEU A 83 9.87 -19.60 -2.88
CA LEU A 83 11.12 -19.15 -2.28
C LEU A 83 11.59 -20.14 -1.21
N GLU A 84 12.59 -20.97 -1.54
CA GLU A 84 13.29 -21.78 -0.55
C GLU A 84 14.54 -21.05 -0.06
N ILE A 85 14.68 -20.92 1.25
CA ILE A 85 15.83 -20.31 1.92
C ILE A 85 16.64 -21.43 2.57
N LEU A 86 17.90 -21.55 2.17
CA LEU A 86 18.86 -22.50 2.71
C LEU A 86 19.87 -21.73 3.57
N ALA A 87 19.71 -21.84 4.89
CA ALA A 87 20.47 -21.07 5.87
C ALA A 87 21.12 -21.98 6.91
N ASP A 88 22.27 -21.56 7.44
CA ASP A 88 22.78 -22.15 8.69
C ASP A 88 21.77 -21.87 9.83
N GLU A 89 21.28 -22.94 10.47
CA GLU A 89 20.20 -22.84 11.47
C GLU A 89 20.56 -21.92 12.64
N ALA A 90 21.82 -21.92 13.08
CA ALA A 90 22.26 -21.09 14.19
C ALA A 90 22.35 -19.62 13.79
N GLN A 91 22.82 -19.32 12.57
CA GLN A 91 22.82 -17.97 12.03
C GLN A 91 21.41 -17.44 11.77
N TRP A 92 20.52 -18.28 11.24
CA TRP A 92 19.10 -17.94 11.05
C TRP A 92 18.46 -17.56 12.39
N GLN A 93 18.58 -18.42 13.40
CA GLN A 93 18.01 -18.12 14.73
C GLN A 93 18.64 -16.87 15.36
N THR A 94 19.96 -16.72 15.26
CA THR A 94 20.64 -15.53 15.79
C THR A 94 20.16 -14.24 15.11
N MET A 95 19.90 -14.28 13.80
CA MET A 95 19.34 -13.16 13.05
C MET A 95 17.92 -12.81 13.52
N LEU A 96 17.07 -13.81 13.78
CA LEU A 96 15.72 -13.59 14.31
C LEU A 96 15.75 -13.02 15.74
N ASP A 97 16.60 -13.58 16.61
CA ASP A 97 16.77 -13.13 17.99
C ASP A 97 17.27 -11.67 18.09
N ASN A 98 17.99 -11.20 17.06
CA ASN A 98 18.55 -9.85 16.96
C ASN A 98 17.96 -9.07 15.77
N ALA A 99 16.71 -9.34 15.39
CA ALA A 99 16.12 -8.84 14.15
C ALA A 99 16.16 -7.31 14.00
N THR A 100 16.08 -6.58 15.11
CA THR A 100 16.13 -5.10 15.15
C THR A 100 17.50 -4.52 14.76
N GLU A 101 18.56 -5.33 14.71
CA GLU A 101 19.88 -4.91 14.21
C GLU A 101 19.92 -4.83 12.69
N GLU A 102 18.94 -5.42 11.99
CA GLU A 102 18.88 -5.46 10.53
C GLU A 102 20.19 -6.00 9.90
N ALA A 103 20.84 -6.95 10.58
CA ALA A 103 22.09 -7.54 10.11
C ALA A 103 21.83 -8.55 8.98
N TYR A 104 22.56 -8.41 7.88
CA TYR A 104 22.56 -9.41 6.82
C TYR A 104 23.28 -10.69 7.26
N ILE A 105 22.63 -11.82 7.00
CA ILE A 105 23.28 -13.13 6.96
C ILE A 105 23.36 -13.63 5.52
N LYS A 106 24.23 -14.60 5.31
CA LYS A 106 24.47 -15.22 4.02
C LYS A 106 23.70 -16.53 3.90
N VAL A 107 22.92 -16.67 2.84
CA VAL A 107 22.07 -17.85 2.56
C VAL A 107 22.20 -18.24 1.09
N ASP A 108 21.81 -19.47 0.76
CA ASP A 108 21.44 -19.81 -0.61
C ASP A 108 19.92 -19.69 -0.72
N VAL A 109 19.41 -19.27 -1.88
CA VAL A 109 17.97 -19.23 -2.15
C VAL A 109 17.63 -19.99 -3.42
N VAL A 110 16.46 -20.61 -3.46
CA VAL A 110 15.89 -21.19 -4.68
C VAL A 110 14.59 -20.44 -4.99
N ILE A 111 14.61 -19.66 -6.06
CA ILE A 111 13.45 -18.88 -6.53
C ILE A 111 12.92 -19.54 -7.79
N ASN A 112 11.67 -20.03 -7.74
CA ASN A 112 11.02 -20.70 -8.88
C ASN A 112 11.91 -21.81 -9.49
N GLY A 113 12.55 -22.60 -8.62
CA GLY A 113 13.44 -23.69 -9.00
C GLY A 113 14.86 -23.28 -9.42
N THR A 114 15.20 -21.99 -9.41
CA THR A 114 16.55 -21.49 -9.73
C THR A 114 17.32 -21.15 -8.49
N THR A 115 18.47 -21.81 -8.31
CA THR A 115 19.36 -21.59 -7.15
C THR A 115 20.28 -20.38 -7.36
N LEU A 116 20.28 -19.47 -6.40
CA LEU A 116 21.29 -18.43 -6.23
C LEU A 116 22.04 -18.67 -4.92
N LYS A 117 23.37 -18.51 -4.97
CA LYS A 117 24.24 -18.77 -3.83
C LYS A 117 24.78 -17.50 -3.22
N ASP A 118 25.06 -17.56 -1.93
CA ASP A 118 25.69 -16.48 -1.17
C ASP A 118 24.88 -15.16 -1.26
N VAL A 119 23.56 -15.27 -1.15
CA VAL A 119 22.60 -14.16 -1.15
C VAL A 119 22.49 -13.55 0.26
N GLY A 120 22.32 -12.24 0.33
CA GLY A 120 22.05 -11.54 1.59
C GLY A 120 20.58 -11.55 1.94
N ILE A 121 20.25 -11.99 3.15
CA ILE A 121 18.92 -11.85 3.74
C ILE A 121 18.99 -11.18 5.11
N ARG A 122 18.01 -10.35 5.44
CA ARG A 122 17.84 -9.76 6.77
C ARG A 122 16.38 -9.41 7.05
N PRO A 123 15.95 -9.33 8.32
CA PRO A 123 14.71 -8.68 8.70
C PRO A 123 14.68 -7.22 8.24
N LYS A 124 13.49 -6.70 7.93
CA LYS A 124 13.27 -5.30 7.55
C LYS A 124 11.99 -4.73 8.15
N GLY A 125 11.98 -3.41 8.29
CA GLY A 125 10.80 -2.63 8.67
C GLY A 125 11.13 -1.65 9.79
N ASN A 126 10.14 -0.88 10.22
CA ASN A 126 10.26 -0.03 11.39
C ASN A 126 9.26 -0.51 12.46
N SER A 127 8.00 -0.12 12.31
CA SER A 127 6.93 -0.49 13.25
C SER A 127 6.68 -2.00 13.28
N SER A 128 6.53 -2.64 12.11
CA SER A 128 6.29 -4.09 12.02
C SER A 128 7.45 -4.90 12.57
N LEU A 129 8.70 -4.53 12.27
CA LEU A 129 9.90 -5.16 12.81
C LEU A 129 9.91 -5.15 14.34
N LYS A 130 9.69 -3.97 14.94
CA LYS A 130 9.64 -3.81 16.40
C LYS A 130 8.48 -4.57 17.03
N GLN A 131 7.32 -4.59 16.38
CA GLN A 131 6.15 -5.33 16.86
C GLN A 131 6.42 -6.83 16.91
N VAL A 132 6.93 -7.41 15.81
CA VAL A 132 7.30 -8.85 15.77
C VAL A 132 8.35 -9.16 16.84
N ALA A 133 9.43 -8.36 16.93
CA ALA A 133 10.49 -8.55 17.92
C ALA A 133 10.03 -8.44 19.39
N SER A 134 8.90 -7.77 19.63
CA SER A 134 8.27 -7.66 20.95
C SER A 134 7.18 -8.70 21.22
N SER A 135 6.95 -9.62 20.28
CA SER A 135 5.91 -10.64 20.32
C SER A 135 6.50 -12.05 20.43
N ASP A 136 5.63 -13.07 20.48
CA ASP A 136 6.03 -14.48 20.43
C ASP A 136 6.11 -15.02 18.98
N SER A 137 6.11 -14.13 17.98
CA SER A 137 6.18 -14.49 16.55
C SER A 137 7.57 -14.20 16.00
N ASP A 138 8.07 -15.08 15.13
CA ASP A 138 9.28 -14.87 14.34
C ASP A 138 8.97 -14.43 12.89
N ARG A 139 7.71 -14.06 12.61
CA ARG A 139 7.23 -13.74 11.26
C ARG A 139 7.65 -12.34 10.81
N TYR A 140 8.95 -12.12 10.59
CA TYR A 140 9.48 -10.86 10.09
C TYR A 140 9.32 -10.73 8.58
N SER A 141 9.13 -9.51 8.08
CA SER A 141 9.40 -9.20 6.67
C SER A 141 10.90 -9.28 6.41
N PHE A 142 11.31 -9.78 5.24
CA PHE A 142 12.72 -9.89 4.88
C PHE A 142 13.07 -9.03 3.67
N ARG A 143 14.30 -8.52 3.66
CA ARG A 143 14.94 -7.94 2.47
C ARG A 143 15.96 -8.94 1.94
N ILE A 144 15.91 -9.20 0.64
CA ILE A 144 16.80 -10.10 -0.08
C ILE A 144 17.62 -9.25 -1.05
N LYS A 145 18.95 -9.32 -0.92
CA LYS A 145 19.92 -8.57 -1.73
C LYS A 145 20.87 -9.57 -2.39
N PHE A 146 20.78 -9.72 -3.71
CA PHE A 146 21.47 -10.79 -4.44
C PHE A 146 22.98 -10.55 -4.56
N ASP A 147 23.41 -9.29 -4.66
CA ASP A 147 24.81 -8.89 -4.77
C ASP A 147 25.51 -8.67 -3.41
N LYS A 148 24.85 -8.97 -2.28
CA LYS A 148 25.36 -8.62 -0.94
C LYS A 148 26.73 -9.22 -0.63
N TYR A 149 26.97 -10.46 -1.07
CA TYR A 149 28.24 -11.17 -0.85
C TYR A 149 28.93 -11.60 -2.16
N VAL A 150 28.28 -11.39 -3.31
CA VAL A 150 28.82 -11.66 -4.64
C VAL A 150 28.58 -10.43 -5.50
N GLU A 151 29.61 -9.60 -5.69
CA GLU A 151 29.52 -8.35 -6.45
C GLU A 151 28.92 -8.58 -7.86
N GLY A 152 27.89 -7.80 -8.19
CA GLY A 152 27.20 -7.87 -9.49
C GLY A 152 26.25 -9.07 -9.69
N GLN A 153 26.03 -9.91 -8.66
CA GLN A 153 25.04 -10.98 -8.75
C GLN A 153 23.61 -10.42 -8.76
N THR A 154 22.80 -10.84 -9.73
CA THR A 154 21.37 -10.51 -9.81
C THR A 154 20.54 -11.78 -9.91
N CYS A 155 19.24 -11.69 -9.60
CA CYS A 155 18.26 -12.73 -9.90
C CYS A 155 17.53 -12.36 -11.21
N PHE A 156 18.03 -12.87 -12.34
CA PHE A 156 17.47 -12.57 -13.67
C PHE A 156 17.43 -11.05 -14.00
N GLY A 157 18.41 -10.30 -13.51
CA GLY A 157 18.47 -8.84 -13.63
C GLY A 157 17.83 -8.06 -12.47
N LEU A 158 17.18 -8.73 -11.52
CA LEU A 158 16.68 -8.09 -10.30
C LEU A 158 17.79 -7.97 -9.26
N ASP A 159 17.98 -6.78 -8.69
CA ASP A 159 19.02 -6.55 -7.68
C ASP A 159 18.58 -6.94 -6.27
N GLN A 160 17.35 -6.57 -5.92
CA GLN A 160 16.80 -6.77 -4.59
C GLN A 160 15.27 -6.90 -4.63
N MET A 161 14.74 -7.65 -3.68
CA MET A 161 13.30 -7.69 -3.38
C MET A 161 13.06 -7.70 -1.88
N VAL A 162 11.84 -7.38 -1.48
CA VAL A 162 11.35 -7.62 -0.13
C VAL A 162 10.25 -8.66 -0.16
N VAL A 163 10.14 -9.43 0.92
CA VAL A 163 8.98 -10.28 1.19
C VAL A 163 8.29 -9.73 2.44
N ASN A 164 7.11 -9.14 2.27
CA ASN A 164 6.35 -8.51 3.33
C ASN A 164 5.46 -9.54 4.06
N ASN A 165 5.49 -9.50 5.39
CA ASN A 165 4.82 -10.46 6.27
C ASN A 165 3.30 -10.28 6.42
N MET A 166 2.72 -9.27 5.77
CA MET A 166 1.28 -8.92 5.82
C MET A 166 0.77 -8.51 7.21
N MET A 167 1.66 -8.03 8.10
CA MET A 167 1.23 -7.56 9.41
C MET A 167 0.21 -6.41 9.28
N GLY A 168 -0.92 -6.54 9.99
CA GLY A 168 -2.01 -5.57 9.97
C GLY A 168 -3.02 -5.77 8.83
N ASP A 169 -2.85 -6.80 8.01
CA ASP A 169 -3.78 -7.16 6.95
C ASP A 169 -4.25 -8.61 7.11
N ASN A 170 -5.47 -8.80 7.64
CA ASN A 170 -6.06 -10.13 7.75
C ASN A 170 -6.50 -10.68 6.38
N SER A 171 -6.64 -9.85 5.34
CA SER A 171 -7.04 -10.28 4.01
C SER A 171 -5.86 -10.75 3.15
N TYR A 172 -4.62 -10.43 3.54
CA TYR A 172 -3.39 -10.61 2.75
C TYR A 172 -3.37 -9.85 1.41
N MET A 173 -4.39 -9.06 1.08
CA MET A 173 -4.60 -8.53 -0.25
C MET A 173 -4.44 -7.01 -0.36
N LYS A 174 -4.43 -6.25 0.74
CA LYS A 174 -4.49 -4.77 0.70
C LYS A 174 -3.37 -4.16 -0.15
N GLU A 175 -2.14 -4.59 0.07
CA GLU A 175 -0.99 -4.08 -0.69
C GLU A 175 -1.04 -4.56 -2.15
N TYR A 176 -1.36 -5.84 -2.38
CA TYR A 176 -1.51 -6.42 -3.72
C TYR A 176 -2.51 -5.64 -4.57
N ILE A 177 -3.74 -5.45 -4.06
CA ILE A 177 -4.81 -4.83 -4.83
C ILE A 177 -4.59 -3.33 -5.00
N SER A 178 -3.82 -2.70 -4.11
CA SER A 178 -3.46 -1.29 -4.26
C SER A 178 -2.52 -1.09 -5.44
N TYR A 179 -1.48 -1.92 -5.57
CA TYR A 179 -0.61 -1.86 -6.74
C TYR A 179 -1.31 -2.34 -8.04
N ASP A 180 -2.15 -3.37 -7.99
CA ASP A 180 -2.92 -3.83 -9.16
C ASP A 180 -3.88 -2.76 -9.70
N LEU A 181 -4.54 -2.03 -8.79
CA LEU A 181 -5.40 -0.90 -9.11
C LEU A 181 -4.60 0.26 -9.73
N MET A 182 -3.46 0.62 -9.14
CA MET A 182 -2.54 1.64 -9.69
C MET A 182 -2.06 1.30 -11.10
N LYS A 183 -1.65 0.04 -11.31
CA LYS A 183 -1.20 -0.45 -12.62
C LYS A 183 -2.28 -0.35 -13.69
N THR A 184 -3.55 -0.52 -13.32
CA THR A 184 -4.71 -0.46 -14.25
C THR A 184 -4.86 0.91 -14.94
N ILE A 185 -4.38 1.98 -14.32
CA ILE A 185 -4.35 3.33 -14.90
C ILE A 185 -2.95 3.81 -15.26
N GLY A 186 -1.96 2.91 -15.29
CA GLY A 186 -0.61 3.21 -15.77
C GLY A 186 0.21 4.05 -14.79
N VAL A 187 0.04 3.84 -13.48
CA VAL A 187 1.03 4.25 -12.48
C VAL A 187 2.19 3.25 -12.52
N ASP A 188 3.42 3.76 -12.48
CA ASP A 188 4.61 2.91 -12.41
C ASP A 188 4.77 2.30 -11.02
N THR A 189 4.29 1.07 -10.85
CA THR A 189 4.40 0.30 -9.60
C THR A 189 5.65 -0.58 -9.61
N PRO A 190 6.12 -1.03 -8.43
CA PRO A 190 6.98 -2.20 -8.38
C PRO A 190 6.25 -3.40 -8.98
N TYR A 191 6.97 -4.41 -9.42
CA TYR A 191 6.41 -5.75 -9.54
C TYR A 191 6.16 -6.35 -8.16
N PHE A 192 5.11 -7.15 -8.08
CA PHE A 192 4.66 -7.76 -6.85
C PHE A 192 4.01 -9.10 -7.14
N GLY A 193 3.98 -9.99 -6.16
CA GLY A 193 3.35 -11.30 -6.27
C GLY A 193 3.34 -12.02 -4.93
N PHE A 194 2.40 -12.94 -4.74
CA PHE A 194 2.42 -13.79 -3.55
C PHE A 194 3.64 -14.72 -3.57
N THR A 195 4.16 -15.04 -2.40
CA THR A 195 5.36 -15.87 -2.25
C THR A 195 5.18 -16.88 -1.13
N ASP A 196 5.25 -18.16 -1.46
CA ASP A 196 5.33 -19.23 -0.48
C ASP A 196 6.79 -19.45 -0.08
N ILE A 197 7.08 -19.31 1.21
CA ILE A 197 8.42 -19.39 1.77
C ILE A 197 8.61 -20.72 2.49
N THR A 198 9.72 -21.38 2.19
CA THR A 198 10.26 -22.48 2.99
C THR A 198 11.66 -22.13 3.51
N VAL A 199 12.00 -22.56 4.72
CA VAL A 199 13.33 -22.40 5.31
C VAL A 199 13.87 -23.78 5.67
N ASN A 200 15.00 -24.17 5.08
CA ASN A 200 15.62 -25.48 5.27
C ASN A 200 14.64 -26.65 5.08
N GLY A 201 13.80 -26.56 4.04
CA GLY A 201 12.77 -27.55 3.70
C GLY A 201 11.56 -27.58 4.64
N GLN A 202 11.44 -26.66 5.60
CA GLN A 202 10.26 -26.51 6.45
C GLN A 202 9.38 -25.33 5.96
N PRO A 203 8.04 -25.48 5.93
CA PRO A 203 7.14 -24.37 5.62
C PRO A 203 7.34 -23.20 6.59
N TRP A 204 7.38 -21.98 6.05
CA TRP A 204 7.50 -20.74 6.82
C TRP A 204 6.23 -19.90 6.74
N GLY A 205 5.68 -19.71 5.53
CA GLY A 205 4.39 -19.05 5.34
C GLY A 205 4.28 -18.26 4.03
N LEU A 206 3.09 -17.70 3.79
CA LEU A 206 2.74 -16.93 2.59
C LEU A 206 2.99 -15.44 2.79
N TYR A 207 3.77 -14.82 1.90
CA TYR A 207 4.20 -13.41 1.96
C TYR A 207 3.83 -12.67 0.67
N LEU A 208 4.00 -11.35 0.63
CA LEU A 208 4.03 -10.57 -0.62
C LEU A 208 5.47 -10.27 -1.01
N ALA A 209 5.96 -10.80 -2.12
CA ALA A 209 7.18 -10.28 -2.74
C ALA A 209 6.88 -8.96 -3.44
N VAL A 210 7.78 -8.00 -3.26
CA VAL A 210 7.74 -6.68 -3.91
C VAL A 210 9.14 -6.33 -4.40
N GLU A 211 9.26 -5.97 -5.68
CA GLU A 211 10.46 -5.37 -6.27
C GLU A 211 10.83 -4.10 -5.51
N LEU A 212 12.11 -3.90 -5.26
CA LEU A 212 12.59 -2.65 -4.67
C LEU A 212 12.89 -1.62 -5.75
N TYR A 213 12.53 -0.35 -5.48
CA TYR A 213 13.03 0.78 -6.26
C TYR A 213 14.56 0.87 -6.08
N ASN A 214 15.29 0.63 -7.15
CA ASN A 214 16.75 0.65 -7.30
C ASN A 214 17.09 0.60 -8.80
N ASP A 215 18.37 0.42 -9.13
CA ASP A 215 18.90 0.30 -10.48
C ASP A 215 18.08 -0.66 -11.37
N SER A 216 17.77 -1.87 -10.92
CA SER A 216 16.96 -2.82 -11.72
C SER A 216 15.53 -2.36 -12.04
N TYR A 217 14.92 -1.55 -11.16
CA TYR A 217 13.63 -0.90 -11.42
C TYR A 217 13.80 0.26 -12.41
N GLU A 218 14.81 1.10 -12.20
CA GLU A 218 15.06 2.27 -13.06
C GLU A 218 15.38 1.84 -14.49
N GLU A 219 16.24 0.84 -14.67
CA GLU A 219 16.55 0.28 -15.97
C GLU A 219 15.28 -0.24 -16.67
N ARG A 220 14.38 -0.89 -15.92
CA ARG A 220 13.12 -1.42 -16.45
C ARG A 220 12.14 -0.33 -16.88
N VAL A 221 11.95 0.71 -16.07
CA VAL A 221 10.91 1.74 -16.28
C VAL A 221 11.43 2.89 -17.15
N TYR A 222 12.68 3.29 -16.94
CA TYR A 222 13.26 4.50 -17.50
C TYR A 222 14.35 4.24 -18.55
N GLY A 223 14.83 3.00 -18.67
CA GLY A 223 15.83 2.56 -19.65
C GLY A 223 17.28 2.94 -19.31
N ASP A 224 17.50 3.50 -18.11
CA ASP A 224 18.81 3.79 -17.53
C ASP A 224 18.65 4.04 -16.02
N THR A 225 19.77 4.22 -15.32
CA THR A 225 19.85 4.53 -13.88
C THR A 225 20.35 5.96 -13.61
N THR A 226 20.01 6.91 -14.50
CA THR A 226 20.51 8.30 -14.41
C THR A 226 19.68 9.19 -13.49
N GLY A 227 18.54 8.70 -13.01
CA GLY A 227 17.68 9.44 -12.10
C GLY A 227 18.16 9.38 -10.66
N ALA A 228 17.39 10.01 -9.79
CA ALA A 228 17.62 10.02 -8.35
C ALA A 228 16.36 9.58 -7.61
N LEU A 229 16.50 8.53 -6.79
CA LEU A 229 15.43 7.97 -5.97
C LEU A 229 15.57 8.41 -4.52
N PHE A 230 14.50 8.97 -3.97
CA PHE A 230 14.40 9.36 -2.56
C PHE A 230 13.23 8.66 -1.91
N ASN A 231 13.49 7.81 -0.91
CA ASN A 231 12.43 7.18 -0.11
C ASN A 231 11.93 8.18 0.94
N VAL A 232 10.82 8.86 0.68
CA VAL A 232 10.33 9.88 1.59
C VAL A 232 9.67 9.23 2.80
N LYS A 233 10.33 9.40 3.94
CA LYS A 233 9.86 8.89 5.23
C LYS A 233 10.42 9.74 6.35
N MET A 234 9.68 9.79 7.46
CA MET A 234 10.14 10.54 8.62
C MET A 234 11.50 10.01 9.09
N SER A 235 12.51 10.87 9.03
CA SER A 235 13.83 10.60 9.57
C SER A 235 13.73 10.62 11.09
N MET A 236 13.46 9.45 11.68
CA MET A 236 13.62 9.20 13.11
C MET A 236 15.12 9.27 13.39
N GLY A 237 15.63 10.48 13.63
CA GLY A 237 17.06 10.78 13.74
C GLY A 237 17.84 9.67 14.44
N GLN A 238 18.66 8.96 13.67
CA GLN A 238 19.56 7.93 14.20
C GLN A 238 20.67 8.55 15.08
N ASP A 239 20.79 9.90 15.07
CA ASP A 239 21.78 10.69 15.81
C ASP A 239 21.20 11.68 16.86
N GLN A 240 19.94 11.52 17.27
CA GLN A 240 19.41 12.21 18.47
C GLN A 240 19.02 11.24 19.58
N MET A 241 19.88 10.26 19.84
CA MET A 241 20.05 9.82 21.22
C MET A 241 20.81 10.94 21.94
N PRO A 242 20.26 11.57 22.99
CA PRO A 242 21.10 12.33 23.89
C PRO A 242 22.07 11.32 24.50
N GLY A 243 23.31 11.33 24.01
CA GLY A 243 24.40 10.57 24.59
C GLY A 243 24.42 10.80 26.10
N GLU A 244 24.77 9.75 26.83
CA GLU A 244 25.03 9.78 28.26
C GLU A 244 25.90 11.00 28.63
N GLY A 245 25.22 12.08 28.98
CA GLY A 245 25.81 13.37 29.27
C GLY A 245 25.01 13.95 30.41
N ARG A 246 25.52 13.76 31.62
CA ARG A 246 25.04 14.37 32.87
C ARG A 246 24.31 15.69 32.63
N MET A 247 23.00 15.70 32.88
CA MET A 247 22.25 16.93 33.08
C MET A 247 22.93 17.72 34.20
N PRO A 248 23.40 18.97 33.99
CA PRO A 248 23.87 19.78 35.09
C PRO A 248 22.64 20.15 35.92
N MET A 249 22.58 19.59 37.12
CA MET A 249 21.62 19.96 38.15
C MET A 249 21.75 21.47 38.40
N VAL A 250 20.76 22.23 37.98
CA VAL A 250 20.62 23.63 38.39
C VAL A 250 20.04 23.60 39.80
N ASP A 251 20.89 23.91 40.79
CA ASP A 251 20.50 24.07 42.18
C ASP A 251 19.36 25.10 42.30
N ARG A 252 18.17 24.62 42.64
CA ARG A 252 17.09 25.47 43.17
C ARG A 252 17.16 25.41 44.69
N PRO A 253 17.24 26.55 45.40
CA PRO A 253 17.25 26.54 46.86
C PRO A 253 15.90 26.01 47.38
N VAL A 254 16.01 25.05 48.30
CA VAL A 254 14.89 24.55 49.10
C VAL A 254 14.48 25.64 50.09
N THR A 255 13.23 26.09 50.01
CA THR A 255 12.56 26.72 51.14
C THR A 255 11.33 25.89 51.47
N ASP A 256 11.41 25.21 52.61
CA ASP A 256 10.31 24.61 53.34
C ASP A 256 9.16 25.60 53.49
N GLU A 257 7.94 25.17 53.17
CA GLU A 257 6.78 25.28 54.07
C GLU A 257 5.55 24.59 53.46
N ARG A 258 5.00 23.65 54.22
CA ARG A 258 3.72 22.95 53.99
C ARG A 258 2.69 23.57 54.94
N PRO A 259 1.43 23.75 54.51
CA PRO A 259 0.34 22.97 55.16
C PRO A 259 -0.75 22.57 54.13
N GLU A 260 -1.16 21.31 54.02
CA GLU A 260 -2.26 20.63 54.75
C GLU A 260 -3.65 21.33 54.73
N THR A 261 -4.59 20.82 53.92
CA THR A 261 -5.83 20.09 54.32
C THR A 261 -7.07 20.33 53.41
N ASN A 262 -7.72 19.19 53.10
CA ASN A 262 -9.16 18.89 53.02
C ASN A 262 -10.16 19.40 51.94
N THR A 263 -10.92 18.39 51.48
CA THR A 263 -12.38 18.31 51.19
C THR A 263 -12.99 18.97 49.94
N GLY A 264 -13.50 18.11 49.04
CA GLY A 264 -14.95 17.91 48.89
C GLY A 264 -15.70 18.62 47.76
N ALA A 265 -16.42 17.80 46.98
CA ALA A 265 -17.72 18.05 46.33
C ALA A 265 -17.80 18.54 44.87
N THR A 266 -18.64 17.80 44.16
CA THR A 266 -19.26 17.93 42.84
C THR A 266 -20.19 19.16 42.69
N ALA A 267 -20.26 19.76 41.49
CA ALA A 267 -21.52 20.12 40.79
C ALA A 267 -21.28 20.86 39.46
N SER A 268 -22.17 20.58 38.50
CA SER A 268 -22.34 21.19 37.17
C SER A 268 -22.80 22.66 37.19
N ALA A 269 -22.45 23.44 36.16
CA ALA A 269 -23.36 24.37 35.46
C ALA A 269 -22.65 25.11 34.29
N SER A 270 -23.28 25.10 33.11
CA SER A 270 -23.20 26.17 32.10
C SER A 270 -24.44 27.09 32.28
N PRO A 271 -24.66 28.18 31.50
CA PRO A 271 -23.78 29.03 30.70
C PRO A 271 -23.95 30.54 31.03
N THR A 272 -22.98 31.40 30.69
CA THR A 272 -23.21 32.87 30.72
C THR A 272 -22.62 33.57 29.50
N GLN A 273 -23.41 34.50 28.98
CA GLN A 273 -23.31 35.26 27.74
C GLN A 273 -22.03 36.12 27.62
N ILE A 274 -21.53 36.26 26.39
CA ILE A 274 -20.47 37.18 25.98
C ILE A 274 -21.10 38.50 25.51
N PRO A 275 -20.70 39.67 26.06
CA PRO A 275 -20.97 40.96 25.44
C PRO A 275 -20.01 41.23 24.27
N SER A 276 -20.58 41.75 23.19
CA SER A 276 -19.90 42.34 22.03
C SER A 276 -19.08 43.57 22.41
N ASP A 277 -17.77 43.56 22.10
CA ASP A 277 -17.05 44.63 21.37
C ASP A 277 -15.52 44.45 21.43
N LEU A 278 -14.86 44.80 20.30
CA LEU A 278 -13.41 44.98 20.00
C LEU A 278 -12.63 43.77 19.42
N PRO A 279 -11.52 44.01 18.68
CA PRO A 279 -11.41 44.52 17.30
C PRO A 279 -10.81 43.45 16.34
N GLU A 280 -10.87 43.71 15.04
CA GLU A 280 -10.25 42.89 13.97
C GLU A 280 -8.72 42.85 14.10
N ASP A 281 -8.17 41.80 14.71
CA ASP A 281 -6.92 41.14 14.30
C ASP A 281 -6.73 39.85 15.13
N ARG A 282 -7.03 38.68 14.56
CA ARG A 282 -6.63 37.37 15.13
C ARG A 282 -6.32 36.39 14.00
N THR A 283 -5.08 35.94 13.97
CA THR A 283 -4.60 34.73 13.28
C THR A 283 -5.39 33.50 13.73
N PRO A 284 -5.86 32.61 12.83
CA PRO A 284 -6.57 31.41 13.23
C PRO A 284 -5.61 30.39 13.86
N GLY A 285 -5.83 30.07 15.13
CA GLY A 285 -5.08 29.01 15.81
C GLY A 285 -5.13 29.10 17.32
N ASP A 286 -6.31 28.91 17.91
CA ASP A 286 -6.41 28.54 19.33
C ASP A 286 -7.72 27.79 19.60
N PHE A 287 -7.66 26.46 19.46
CA PHE A 287 -8.58 25.54 20.12
C PHE A 287 -7.79 24.73 21.16
N PRO A 288 -8.28 24.58 22.40
CA PRO A 288 -7.59 23.86 23.46
C PRO A 288 -7.92 22.36 23.36
N GLY A 289 -7.11 21.64 22.58
CA GLY A 289 -7.02 20.18 22.52
C GLY A 289 -5.61 19.85 22.02
N GLY A 290 -4.88 18.97 22.73
CA GLY A 290 -3.42 18.87 22.66
C GLY A 290 -2.83 18.80 21.25
N LYS A 291 -1.88 19.69 20.96
CA LYS A 291 -1.04 19.68 19.76
C LYS A 291 -0.28 18.36 19.63
N VAL A 292 -0.80 17.43 18.84
CA VAL A 292 0.06 16.57 18.03
C VAL A 292 0.53 17.49 16.89
N GLY A 293 1.72 18.05 17.02
CA GLY A 293 2.25 18.98 16.02
C GLY A 293 2.41 18.28 14.67
N ASN A 294 2.29 19.06 13.59
CA ASN A 294 2.53 18.67 12.19
C ASN A 294 3.99 18.19 12.01
N MET A 295 4.30 16.97 12.44
CA MET A 295 5.66 16.42 12.51
C MET A 295 6.26 16.22 11.12
N GLY A 296 5.47 15.74 10.14
CA GLY A 296 5.93 15.52 8.76
C GLY A 296 6.12 16.78 7.89
N ALA A 297 5.69 17.96 8.35
CA ALA A 297 5.87 19.20 7.58
C ALA A 297 7.24 19.87 7.79
N ARG A 298 8.01 19.45 8.81
CA ARG A 298 9.21 20.20 9.24
C ARG A 298 10.50 19.82 8.50
N ASN A 299 10.49 18.70 7.77
CA ASN A 299 11.69 18.09 7.21
C ASN A 299 11.51 17.65 5.74
N GLY A 300 10.55 18.24 5.02
CA GLY A 300 10.32 17.96 3.59
C GLY A 300 9.34 16.85 3.24
N GLY A 301 8.92 16.01 4.19
CA GLY A 301 7.99 14.90 3.93
C GLY A 301 6.64 15.33 3.31
N SER A 302 6.17 16.55 3.61
CA SER A 302 4.96 17.12 3.01
C SER A 302 5.15 17.74 1.62
N LEU A 303 6.38 17.84 1.12
CA LEU A 303 6.75 18.58 -0.09
C LEU A 303 6.55 20.11 0.01
N ALA A 304 6.51 20.65 1.22
CA ALA A 304 6.50 22.09 1.44
C ALA A 304 7.90 22.68 1.23
N TYR A 305 8.01 23.66 0.33
CA TYR A 305 9.21 24.47 0.21
C TYR A 305 9.40 25.31 1.48
N THR A 306 10.57 25.23 2.08
CA THR A 306 10.96 25.98 3.27
C THR A 306 12.04 27.00 2.93
N ASP A 307 13.16 26.52 2.39
CA ASP A 307 14.29 27.34 1.92
C ASP A 307 15.12 26.58 0.86
N ASP A 308 16.23 27.18 0.44
CA ASP A 308 17.14 26.57 -0.54
C ASP A 308 18.21 25.66 0.14
N ASN A 309 18.11 25.34 1.44
CA ASN A 309 19.08 24.51 2.16
C ASN A 309 18.66 23.03 2.16
N PRO A 310 19.43 22.10 1.58
CA PRO A 310 19.10 20.67 1.60
C PRO A 310 18.90 20.08 3.01
N GLU A 311 19.61 20.56 4.02
CA GLU A 311 19.46 20.04 5.39
C GLU A 311 18.04 20.26 5.97
N SER A 312 17.25 21.18 5.40
CA SER A 312 15.84 21.42 5.77
C SER A 312 14.89 20.31 5.30
N TYR A 313 15.38 19.36 4.48
CA TYR A 313 14.57 18.34 3.81
C TYR A 313 15.06 16.91 4.15
N SER A 314 15.43 16.66 5.41
CA SER A 314 16.00 15.39 5.87
C SER A 314 15.09 14.17 5.68
N ASP A 315 13.76 14.33 5.62
CA ASP A 315 12.86 13.22 5.32
C ASP A 315 12.99 12.75 3.85
N ILE A 316 13.50 13.62 2.97
CA ILE A 316 13.80 13.32 1.56
C ILE A 316 15.27 12.90 1.41
N PHE A 317 16.21 13.76 1.81
CA PHE A 317 17.62 13.62 1.42
C PHE A 317 18.46 12.69 2.30
N ASP A 318 18.04 12.35 3.52
CA ASP A 318 18.74 11.33 4.33
C ASP A 318 18.39 9.90 3.88
N ASN A 319 17.38 9.76 3.00
CA ASN A 319 16.79 8.49 2.59
C ASN A 319 16.97 8.22 1.09
N VAL A 320 18.09 8.69 0.54
CA VAL A 320 18.53 8.41 -0.83
C VAL A 320 18.69 6.91 -1.05
N VAL A 321 18.29 6.45 -2.24
CA VAL A 321 18.56 5.09 -2.72
C VAL A 321 19.63 5.14 -3.81
N GLY A 322 20.64 4.29 -3.64
CA GLY A 322 21.80 4.26 -4.54
C GLY A 322 22.73 5.45 -4.34
N ASP A 323 23.54 5.74 -5.37
CA ASP A 323 24.47 6.85 -5.37
C ASP A 323 23.86 8.06 -6.11
N VAL A 324 23.28 9.00 -5.35
CA VAL A 324 22.68 10.21 -5.92
C VAL A 324 23.62 11.42 -5.76
N ASP A 325 23.81 12.17 -6.85
CA ASP A 325 24.54 13.44 -6.82
C ASP A 325 23.75 14.51 -6.05
N THR A 326 24.46 15.27 -5.21
CA THR A 326 24.00 16.50 -4.56
C THR A 326 23.30 17.51 -5.48
N ALA A 327 23.62 17.54 -6.78
CA ALA A 327 22.90 18.39 -7.74
C ALA A 327 21.41 18.00 -7.88
N ALA A 328 21.06 16.74 -7.66
CA ALA A 328 19.66 16.28 -7.64
C ALA A 328 18.87 16.94 -6.51
N ASN A 329 19.48 17.11 -5.32
CA ASN A 329 18.84 17.79 -4.19
C ASN A 329 18.43 19.22 -4.57
N GLN A 330 19.29 19.94 -5.31
CA GLN A 330 18.97 21.29 -5.76
C GLN A 330 17.84 21.31 -6.81
N ARG A 331 17.76 20.30 -7.68
CA ARG A 331 16.65 20.16 -8.65
C ARG A 331 15.33 19.87 -7.93
N VAL A 332 15.33 18.98 -6.95
CA VAL A 332 14.17 18.72 -6.08
C VAL A 332 13.73 20.01 -5.39
N ILE A 333 14.63 20.75 -4.73
CA ILE A 333 14.30 22.02 -4.08
C ILE A 333 13.73 23.04 -5.07
N THR A 334 14.25 23.09 -6.29
CA THR A 334 13.73 23.97 -7.35
C THR A 334 12.29 23.60 -7.72
N ALA A 335 12.00 22.30 -7.86
CA ALA A 335 10.65 21.81 -8.09
C ALA A 335 9.72 22.13 -6.90
N LEU A 336 10.16 21.97 -5.65
CA LEU A 336 9.38 22.35 -4.47
C LEU A 336 9.06 23.85 -4.45
N LYS A 337 10.00 24.69 -4.87
CA LYS A 337 9.81 26.15 -4.98
C LYS A 337 8.78 26.49 -6.08
N ALA A 338 8.85 25.81 -7.21
CA ALA A 338 7.86 25.94 -8.29
C ALA A 338 6.47 25.53 -7.79
N LEU A 339 6.36 24.40 -7.08
CA LEU A 339 5.14 23.93 -6.44
C LEU A 339 4.58 24.94 -5.44
N TYR A 340 5.42 25.51 -4.57
CA TYR A 340 5.00 26.56 -3.64
C TYR A 340 4.42 27.78 -4.35
N SER A 341 5.04 28.20 -5.46
CA SER A 341 4.56 29.32 -6.27
C SER A 341 3.36 29.01 -7.16
N GLY A 342 3.04 27.72 -7.38
CA GLY A 342 2.01 27.29 -8.33
C GLY A 342 2.34 27.64 -9.79
N THR A 343 3.63 27.68 -10.17
CA THR A 343 4.04 28.09 -11.52
C THR A 343 4.79 26.98 -12.27
N GLU A 344 4.54 26.87 -13.58
CA GLU A 344 5.22 25.96 -14.51
C GLU A 344 5.29 24.50 -14.01
N LEU A 345 4.21 23.99 -13.40
CA LEU A 345 4.21 22.68 -12.74
C LEU A 345 4.64 21.54 -13.69
N ASP A 346 4.15 21.52 -14.93
CA ASP A 346 4.53 20.51 -15.95
C ASP A 346 6.03 20.50 -16.29
N THR A 347 6.75 21.60 -16.02
CA THR A 347 8.20 21.65 -16.23
C THR A 347 8.95 20.86 -15.16
N TYR A 348 8.44 20.88 -13.93
CA TYR A 348 9.12 20.33 -12.75
C TYR A 348 8.49 19.04 -12.22
N PHE A 349 7.29 18.71 -12.67
CA PHE A 349 6.54 17.54 -12.24
C PHE A 349 5.96 16.83 -13.46
N ASP A 350 6.03 15.51 -13.46
CA ASP A 350 5.22 14.67 -14.36
C ASP A 350 3.79 14.64 -13.82
N THR A 351 3.02 15.68 -14.15
CA THR A 351 1.70 15.94 -13.57
C THR A 351 0.70 14.84 -13.90
N ASP A 352 0.69 14.28 -15.11
CA ASP A 352 -0.21 13.17 -15.47
C ASP A 352 0.12 11.90 -14.68
N ALA A 353 1.41 11.52 -14.56
CA ALA A 353 1.81 10.36 -13.75
C ALA A 353 1.42 10.56 -12.27
N ILE A 354 1.63 11.76 -11.72
CA ILE A 354 1.24 12.10 -10.35
C ILE A 354 -0.28 12.08 -10.17
N LEU A 355 -1.07 12.59 -11.12
CA LEU A 355 -2.53 12.60 -11.03
C LEU A 355 -3.11 11.17 -11.07
N ARG A 356 -2.53 10.27 -11.88
CA ARG A 356 -2.88 8.84 -11.85
C ARG A 356 -2.57 8.23 -10.49
N TYR A 357 -1.39 8.51 -9.94
CA TYR A 357 -1.01 8.06 -8.61
C TYR A 357 -1.99 8.57 -7.55
N LEU A 358 -2.30 9.87 -7.53
CA LEU A 358 -3.20 10.49 -6.57
C LEU A 358 -4.63 9.96 -6.67
N ALA A 359 -5.13 9.69 -7.88
CA ALA A 359 -6.44 9.08 -8.10
C ALA A 359 -6.53 7.70 -7.45
N ALA A 360 -5.58 6.81 -7.76
CA ALA A 360 -5.51 5.49 -7.15
C ALA A 360 -5.28 5.55 -5.62
N HIS A 361 -4.38 6.41 -5.17
CA HIS A 361 -4.05 6.63 -3.76
C HIS A 361 -5.29 7.04 -2.94
N THR A 362 -6.13 7.91 -3.51
CA THR A 362 -7.36 8.39 -2.89
C THR A 362 -8.46 7.32 -2.85
N VAL A 363 -8.52 6.45 -3.86
CA VAL A 363 -9.46 5.32 -3.87
C VAL A 363 -9.16 4.37 -2.72
N VAL A 364 -7.89 4.01 -2.55
CA VAL A 364 -7.47 3.01 -1.56
C VAL A 364 -7.34 3.55 -0.13
N VAL A 365 -7.44 4.86 0.09
CA VAL A 365 -7.41 5.48 1.43
C VAL A 365 -6.20 4.99 2.26
N ASN A 366 -5.00 5.14 1.71
CA ASN A 366 -3.77 4.89 2.46
C ASN A 366 -3.42 6.14 3.27
N LEU A 367 -3.65 6.13 4.58
CA LEU A 367 -3.35 7.26 5.47
C LEU A 367 -2.03 7.14 6.21
N ASP A 368 -1.31 6.02 6.14
CA ASP A 368 0.08 5.97 6.62
C ASP A 368 1.01 6.52 5.51
N SER A 369 0.71 7.72 5.01
CA SER A 369 1.20 8.17 3.71
C SER A 369 1.31 9.70 3.61
N TYR A 370 1.49 10.21 2.38
CA TYR A 370 1.36 11.61 2.04
C TYR A 370 0.06 12.26 2.53
N SER A 371 -1.09 11.60 2.46
CA SER A 371 -2.41 12.23 2.64
C SER A 371 -2.80 12.54 4.10
N SER A 372 -1.97 12.15 5.07
CA SER A 372 -2.21 12.43 6.50
C SER A 372 -1.01 13.12 7.12
N SER A 373 -1.09 13.50 8.40
CA SER A 373 0.00 14.09 9.20
C SER A 373 1.33 13.33 9.19
N MET A 374 1.34 12.08 8.71
CA MET A 374 2.54 11.25 8.56
C MET A 374 3.48 11.74 7.46
N ALA A 375 2.95 12.09 6.28
CA ALA A 375 3.71 12.60 5.12
C ALA A 375 4.91 11.70 4.71
N GLN A 376 4.69 10.38 4.60
CA GLN A 376 5.72 9.38 4.34
C GLN A 376 5.25 8.29 3.36
N ASN A 377 6.03 7.23 3.16
CA ASN A 377 5.68 6.02 2.41
C ASN A 377 5.37 6.29 0.93
N TYR A 378 6.24 7.07 0.30
CA TYR A 378 6.28 7.24 -1.14
C TYR A 378 7.73 7.50 -1.56
N TYR A 379 8.03 7.30 -2.84
CA TYR A 379 9.31 7.70 -3.40
C TYR A 379 9.13 8.95 -4.25
N LEU A 380 10.10 9.85 -4.18
CA LEU A 380 10.30 10.84 -5.24
C LEU A 380 11.34 10.29 -6.20
N TYR A 381 11.01 10.35 -7.49
CA TYR A 381 11.96 10.09 -8.55
C TYR A 381 12.24 11.39 -9.29
N GLU A 382 13.50 11.82 -9.30
CA GLU A 382 13.95 12.99 -10.03
C GLU A 382 14.74 12.56 -11.26
N ARG A 383 14.33 13.05 -12.44
CA ARG A 383 15.07 12.83 -13.69
C ARG A 383 15.10 14.11 -14.51
N ALA A 384 16.31 14.58 -14.81
CA ALA A 384 16.55 15.75 -15.66
C ALA A 384 15.77 17.02 -15.24
N GLY A 385 15.49 17.19 -13.95
CA GLY A 385 14.77 18.34 -13.40
C GLY A 385 13.26 18.15 -13.26
N GLN A 386 12.71 17.01 -13.66
CA GLN A 386 11.29 16.68 -13.50
C GLN A 386 11.12 15.60 -12.41
N LEU A 387 10.12 15.78 -11.53
CA LEU A 387 9.78 14.88 -10.44
C LEU A 387 8.53 14.05 -10.76
N THR A 388 8.53 12.79 -10.34
CA THR A 388 7.32 11.97 -10.20
C THR A 388 7.25 11.32 -8.83
N VAL A 389 6.09 10.77 -8.49
CA VAL A 389 5.81 10.09 -7.21
C VAL A 389 5.56 8.61 -7.47
N LEU A 390 6.28 7.75 -6.76
CA LEU A 390 6.12 6.30 -6.87
C LEU A 390 5.50 5.72 -5.59
N PRO A 391 4.53 4.80 -5.69
CA PRO A 391 3.81 4.25 -4.53
C PRO A 391 4.69 3.31 -3.71
N TRP A 392 4.57 3.34 -2.38
CA TRP A 392 5.28 2.41 -1.49
C TRP A 392 4.47 2.10 -0.22
N ASP A 393 4.62 0.89 0.31
CA ASP A 393 4.09 0.46 1.62
C ASP A 393 2.56 0.62 1.77
N TYR A 394 1.79 -0.14 0.99
CA TYR A 394 0.31 -0.09 0.98
C TYR A 394 -0.36 -1.15 1.86
N ASN A 395 0.37 -1.78 2.78
CA ASN A 395 -0.17 -2.79 3.68
C ASN A 395 -1.26 -2.24 4.63
N LEU A 396 -1.22 -0.94 4.95
CA LEU A 396 -2.22 -0.26 5.77
C LEU A 396 -3.23 0.58 4.96
N ALA A 397 -3.31 0.37 3.65
CA ALA A 397 -4.39 0.91 2.82
C ALA A 397 -5.76 0.32 3.24
N TRP A 398 -6.82 0.79 2.58
CA TRP A 398 -8.21 0.36 2.79
C TRP A 398 -8.66 0.53 4.24
N GLY A 399 -8.26 1.63 4.86
CA GLY A 399 -8.57 1.92 6.27
C GLY A 399 -7.72 1.17 7.30
N GLY A 400 -6.56 0.64 6.92
CA GLY A 400 -5.65 -0.02 7.86
C GLY A 400 -4.93 0.90 8.84
N PHE A 401 -4.86 2.21 8.55
CA PHE A 401 -4.20 3.22 9.39
C PHE A 401 -5.10 4.42 9.67
N GLN A 402 -5.32 4.71 10.96
CA GLN A 402 -5.95 5.95 11.48
C GLN A 402 -7.21 6.44 10.73
N SER A 403 -7.98 5.53 10.14
CA SER A 403 -9.08 5.89 9.26
C SER A 403 -10.35 6.35 9.98
N GLY A 404 -10.44 6.19 11.30
CA GLY A 404 -11.66 6.49 12.06
C GLY A 404 -12.59 5.27 12.06
N ASP A 405 -13.67 5.34 11.28
CA ASP A 405 -14.69 4.30 11.16
C ASP A 405 -14.88 3.86 9.69
N ALA A 406 -15.83 2.95 9.45
CA ALA A 406 -16.10 2.47 8.10
C ALA A 406 -16.69 3.56 7.19
N ASP A 407 -17.57 4.41 7.72
CA ASP A 407 -18.23 5.49 6.97
C ASP A 407 -17.21 6.51 6.44
N SER A 408 -16.19 6.86 7.24
CA SER A 408 -15.12 7.78 6.85
C SER A 408 -14.21 7.21 5.76
N VAL A 409 -13.97 5.89 5.74
CA VAL A 409 -13.20 5.25 4.65
C VAL A 409 -14.03 5.21 3.37
N ILE A 410 -15.29 4.77 3.45
CA ILE A 410 -16.20 4.70 2.31
C ILE A 410 -16.35 6.08 1.67
N ASN A 411 -16.58 7.11 2.48
CA ASN A 411 -16.88 8.45 1.99
C ASN A 411 -15.67 9.37 1.89
N PHE A 412 -14.45 8.85 2.01
CA PHE A 412 -13.25 9.69 1.95
C PHE A 412 -13.29 10.68 0.75
N PRO A 413 -13.24 12.00 0.99
CA PRO A 413 -13.56 13.01 -0.03
C PRO A 413 -12.51 13.03 -1.14
N ILE A 414 -12.95 13.07 -2.40
CA ILE A 414 -12.05 13.02 -3.56
C ILE A 414 -11.38 14.36 -3.88
N ASP A 415 -12.00 15.50 -3.53
CA ASP A 415 -11.50 16.85 -3.86
C ASP A 415 -10.75 17.49 -2.69
N THR A 416 -10.86 16.92 -1.50
CA THR A 416 -10.03 17.25 -0.34
C THR A 416 -9.49 15.99 0.33
N PRO A 417 -8.70 15.16 -0.38
CA PRO A 417 -8.34 13.80 0.05
C PRO A 417 -7.24 13.80 1.10
N VAL A 418 -7.49 14.44 2.24
CA VAL A 418 -6.57 14.54 3.38
C VAL A 418 -7.23 14.16 4.70
N SER A 419 -6.44 13.66 5.65
CA SER A 419 -6.93 13.31 7.00
C SER A 419 -6.05 13.89 8.10
N GLY A 420 -6.67 14.55 9.08
CA GLY A 420 -5.98 15.16 10.22
C GLY A 420 -5.09 16.36 9.86
N VAL A 421 -5.15 16.85 8.62
CA VAL A 421 -4.43 18.01 8.10
C VAL A 421 -5.33 18.78 7.12
N SER A 422 -4.91 19.98 6.73
CA SER A 422 -5.57 20.77 5.68
C SER A 422 -4.95 20.51 4.31
N MET A 423 -5.67 20.88 3.24
CA MET A 423 -5.11 20.82 1.87
C MET A 423 -3.81 21.64 1.77
N SER A 424 -3.75 22.82 2.38
CA SER A 424 -2.53 23.65 2.37
C SER A 424 -1.32 23.01 3.06
N ASP A 425 -1.52 22.03 3.95
CA ASP A 425 -0.41 21.26 4.52
C ASP A 425 0.17 20.26 3.50
N ARG A 426 -0.52 19.99 2.38
CA ARG A 426 -0.13 19.08 1.30
C ARG A 426 -0.05 19.82 -0.04
N PRO A 427 1.03 20.59 -0.29
CA PRO A 427 1.17 21.44 -1.46
C PRO A 427 0.92 20.76 -2.81
N LEU A 428 1.32 19.48 -2.97
CA LEU A 428 1.11 18.76 -4.22
C LEU A 428 -0.38 18.58 -4.53
N LEU A 429 -1.13 18.07 -3.55
CA LEU A 429 -2.59 17.95 -3.63
C LEU A 429 -3.26 19.32 -3.77
N ASN A 430 -2.83 20.29 -2.97
CA ASN A 430 -3.42 21.63 -2.98
C ASN A 430 -3.29 22.32 -4.34
N GLN A 431 -2.10 22.31 -4.93
CA GLN A 431 -1.85 22.99 -6.20
C GLN A 431 -2.56 22.30 -7.36
N LEU A 432 -2.47 20.97 -7.43
CA LEU A 432 -3.08 20.21 -8.52
C LEU A 432 -4.61 20.23 -8.44
N LEU A 433 -5.21 20.02 -7.28
CA LEU A 433 -6.68 19.95 -7.16
C LEU A 433 -7.35 21.33 -7.08
N SER A 434 -6.59 22.43 -6.95
CA SER A 434 -7.13 23.79 -7.06
C SER A 434 -7.14 24.32 -8.50
N ASP A 435 -6.42 23.69 -9.42
CA ASP A 435 -6.44 24.04 -10.84
C ASP A 435 -7.50 23.23 -11.57
N GLU A 436 -8.40 23.90 -12.30
CA GLU A 436 -9.53 23.24 -12.97
C GLU A 436 -9.09 22.20 -14.01
N THR A 437 -7.92 22.39 -14.65
CA THR A 437 -7.41 21.47 -15.68
C THR A 437 -6.92 20.18 -15.04
N TYR A 438 -6.06 20.28 -14.02
CA TYR A 438 -5.53 19.11 -13.33
C TYR A 438 -6.62 18.39 -12.52
N LEU A 439 -7.56 19.13 -11.92
CA LEU A 439 -8.71 18.53 -11.24
C LEU A 439 -9.57 17.71 -12.21
N ALA A 440 -9.84 18.21 -13.42
CA ALA A 440 -10.58 17.47 -14.44
C ALA A 440 -9.83 16.18 -14.87
N GLN A 441 -8.51 16.26 -15.08
CA GLN A 441 -7.69 15.08 -15.40
C GLN A 441 -7.70 14.04 -14.26
N TYR A 442 -7.61 14.50 -13.01
CA TYR A 442 -7.72 13.65 -11.83
C TYR A 442 -9.08 12.95 -11.74
N HIS A 443 -10.18 13.67 -12.00
CA HIS A 443 -11.54 13.09 -12.08
C HIS A 443 -11.67 12.08 -13.21
N ASP A 444 -11.07 12.34 -14.37
CA ASP A 444 -11.03 11.38 -15.49
C ASP A 444 -10.29 10.09 -15.12
N HIS A 445 -9.19 10.18 -14.36
CA HIS A 445 -8.46 9.03 -13.84
C HIS A 445 -9.28 8.24 -12.81
N LEU A 446 -9.98 8.92 -11.89
CA LEU A 446 -10.92 8.28 -10.96
C LEU A 446 -12.05 7.56 -11.69
N ASN A 447 -12.67 8.21 -12.68
CA ASN A 447 -13.71 7.59 -13.49
C ASN A 447 -13.16 6.38 -14.26
N THR A 448 -11.94 6.47 -14.80
CA THR A 448 -11.27 5.33 -15.46
C THR A 448 -11.10 4.15 -14.51
N LEU A 449 -10.71 4.38 -13.25
CA LEU A 449 -10.64 3.34 -12.24
C LEU A 449 -12.01 2.71 -11.96
N LEU A 450 -13.06 3.52 -11.79
CA LEU A 450 -14.42 3.01 -11.61
C LEU A 450 -14.83 2.11 -12.77
N GLN A 451 -14.59 2.51 -14.01
CA GLN A 451 -14.97 1.73 -15.19
C GLN A 451 -14.12 0.46 -15.36
N LYS A 452 -12.80 0.53 -15.16
CA LYS A 452 -11.91 -0.61 -15.44
C LYS A 452 -11.78 -1.60 -14.30
N TYR A 453 -11.91 -1.14 -13.05
CA TYR A 453 -11.57 -1.94 -11.88
C TYR A 453 -12.78 -2.29 -11.00
N PHE A 454 -13.85 -1.47 -11.02
CA PHE A 454 -15.01 -1.68 -10.14
C PHE A 454 -16.29 -2.06 -10.89
N ALA A 455 -16.53 -1.50 -12.09
CA ALA A 455 -17.71 -1.79 -12.89
C ALA A 455 -17.86 -3.29 -13.18
N ASP A 456 -19.11 -3.70 -13.42
CA ASP A 456 -19.47 -5.10 -13.74
C ASP A 456 -18.97 -6.15 -12.73
N GLY A 457 -18.68 -5.72 -11.49
CA GLY A 457 -18.21 -6.57 -10.40
C GLY A 457 -16.75 -7.00 -10.53
N HIS A 458 -15.94 -6.33 -11.35
CA HIS A 458 -14.53 -6.67 -11.55
C HIS A 458 -13.72 -6.69 -10.25
N PHE A 459 -13.97 -5.74 -9.33
CA PHE A 459 -13.30 -5.70 -8.04
C PHE A 459 -13.58 -6.97 -7.23
N THR A 460 -14.86 -7.33 -7.08
CA THR A 460 -15.28 -8.55 -6.40
C THR A 460 -14.66 -9.80 -7.03
N GLN A 461 -14.66 -9.89 -8.37
CA GLN A 461 -14.06 -11.01 -9.09
C GLN A 461 -12.54 -11.09 -8.86
N LYS A 462 -11.85 -9.95 -8.85
CA LYS A 462 -10.42 -9.88 -8.53
C LYS A 462 -10.16 -10.42 -7.12
N ILE A 463 -10.84 -9.91 -6.10
CA ILE A 463 -10.66 -10.39 -4.72
C ILE A 463 -10.96 -11.90 -4.61
N GLN A 464 -12.03 -12.39 -5.23
CA GLN A 464 -12.37 -13.81 -5.22
C GLN A 464 -11.33 -14.68 -5.96
N SER A 465 -10.73 -14.18 -7.04
CA SER A 465 -9.65 -14.87 -7.74
C SER A 465 -8.39 -14.98 -6.88
N LEU A 466 -8.02 -13.90 -6.17
CA LEU A 466 -6.90 -13.91 -5.23
C LEU A 466 -7.21 -14.82 -4.04
N HIS A 467 -8.45 -14.79 -3.53
CA HIS A 467 -8.88 -15.72 -2.48
C HIS A 467 -8.71 -17.16 -2.91
N THR A 468 -9.19 -17.52 -4.10
CA THR A 468 -9.03 -18.86 -4.67
C THR A 468 -7.57 -19.25 -4.80
N LEU A 469 -6.73 -18.30 -5.20
CA LEU A 469 -5.30 -18.52 -5.39
C LEU A 469 -4.57 -18.82 -4.08
N ILE A 470 -4.83 -18.06 -3.01
CA ILE A 470 -4.02 -18.12 -1.78
C ILE A 470 -4.67 -18.84 -0.60
N SER A 471 -5.94 -19.25 -0.72
CA SER A 471 -6.72 -19.74 0.42
C SER A 471 -6.07 -20.95 1.10
N ASP A 472 -5.52 -21.89 0.33
CA ASP A 472 -4.88 -23.08 0.89
C ASP A 472 -3.54 -22.73 1.57
N ASP A 473 -2.76 -21.80 1.01
CA ASP A 473 -1.52 -21.33 1.61
C ASP A 473 -1.79 -20.60 2.93
N VAL A 474 -2.77 -19.69 2.97
CA VAL A 474 -3.18 -18.98 4.20
C VAL A 474 -3.66 -19.97 5.27
N LYS A 475 -4.42 -21.00 4.88
CA LYS A 475 -4.93 -22.02 5.81
C LYS A 475 -3.81 -22.86 6.43
N ASN A 476 -2.74 -23.10 5.67
CA ASN A 476 -1.63 -23.95 6.07
C ASN A 476 -0.41 -23.17 6.58
N ASP A 477 -0.48 -21.84 6.60
CA ASP A 477 0.61 -20.97 7.05
C ASP A 477 0.89 -21.18 8.56
N PRO A 478 2.07 -21.72 8.93
CA PRO A 478 2.37 -22.04 10.33
C PRO A 478 2.68 -20.81 11.19
N THR A 479 2.90 -19.64 10.57
CA THR A 479 3.29 -18.40 11.25
C THR A 479 2.25 -17.29 11.16
N ALA A 480 1.09 -17.54 10.52
CA ALA A 480 0.03 -16.56 10.27
C ALA A 480 -0.33 -15.68 11.48
N PHE A 481 -0.57 -14.39 11.22
CA PHE A 481 -1.00 -13.43 12.24
C PHE A 481 -2.48 -13.54 12.62
N CYS A 482 -3.31 -14.13 11.74
CA CYS A 482 -4.74 -14.31 11.93
C CYS A 482 -5.15 -15.76 11.72
N THR A 483 -6.33 -16.14 12.21
CA THR A 483 -6.91 -17.45 11.90
C THR A 483 -7.43 -17.47 10.46
N TYR A 484 -7.62 -18.67 9.91
CA TYR A 484 -8.23 -18.82 8.59
C TYR A 484 -9.67 -18.27 8.55
N GLU A 485 -10.45 -18.41 9.63
CA GLU A 485 -11.79 -17.81 9.73
C GLU A 485 -11.73 -16.28 9.70
N ALA A 486 -10.78 -15.66 10.42
CA ALA A 486 -10.59 -14.21 10.38
C ALA A 486 -10.19 -13.73 8.98
N TYR A 487 -9.38 -14.50 8.25
CA TYR A 487 -9.06 -14.23 6.85
C TYR A 487 -10.31 -14.27 5.95
N GLN A 488 -11.17 -15.29 6.07
CA GLN A 488 -12.39 -15.38 5.27
C GLN A 488 -13.32 -14.19 5.53
N THR A 489 -13.51 -13.81 6.80
CA THR A 489 -14.28 -12.61 7.16
C THR A 489 -13.64 -11.34 6.59
N ALA A 490 -12.31 -11.23 6.62
CA ALA A 490 -11.60 -10.09 6.05
C ALA A 490 -11.76 -9.98 4.52
N VAL A 491 -11.78 -11.11 3.80
CA VAL A 491 -12.02 -11.14 2.35
C VAL A 491 -13.42 -10.61 2.03
N GLU A 492 -14.45 -11.03 2.76
CA GLU A 492 -15.82 -10.54 2.58
C GLU A 492 -15.94 -9.05 2.90
N ALA A 493 -15.35 -8.60 4.02
CA ALA A 493 -15.33 -7.19 4.41
C ALA A 493 -14.59 -6.31 3.37
N LEU A 494 -13.53 -6.83 2.74
CA LEU A 494 -12.76 -6.08 1.75
C LEU A 494 -13.57 -5.88 0.46
N ILE A 495 -14.30 -6.91 0.03
CA ILE A 495 -15.24 -6.84 -1.09
C ILE A 495 -16.31 -5.79 -0.83
N GLU A 496 -16.95 -5.84 0.33
CA GLU A 496 -18.00 -4.90 0.70
C GLU A 496 -17.47 -3.46 0.77
N LEU A 497 -16.35 -3.24 1.48
CA LEU A 497 -15.70 -1.94 1.59
C LEU A 497 -15.38 -1.34 0.22
N GLY A 498 -14.72 -2.10 -0.67
CA GLY A 498 -14.32 -1.57 -1.97
C GLY A 498 -15.50 -1.22 -2.88
N ASN A 499 -16.59 -2.00 -2.83
CA ASN A 499 -17.81 -1.70 -3.58
C ASN A 499 -18.52 -0.45 -3.04
N LEU A 500 -18.65 -0.30 -1.72
CA LEU A 500 -19.23 0.89 -1.09
C LEU A 500 -18.36 2.13 -1.38
N ARG A 501 -17.04 1.98 -1.33
CA ARG A 501 -16.09 3.05 -1.68
C ARG A 501 -16.27 3.50 -3.14
N ALA A 502 -16.35 2.56 -4.08
CA ALA A 502 -16.58 2.88 -5.49
C ALA A 502 -17.92 3.58 -5.72
N GLN A 503 -18.98 3.15 -5.01
CA GLN A 503 -20.28 3.82 -5.04
C GLN A 503 -20.17 5.28 -4.54
N SER A 504 -19.46 5.52 -3.44
CA SER A 504 -19.26 6.87 -2.91
C SER A 504 -18.49 7.75 -3.90
N ILE A 505 -17.40 7.25 -4.49
CA ILE A 505 -16.61 7.99 -5.49
C ILE A 505 -17.46 8.32 -6.72
N GLN A 506 -18.28 7.38 -7.21
CA GLN A 506 -19.18 7.64 -8.32
C GLN A 506 -20.17 8.78 -8.01
N GLY A 507 -20.75 8.77 -6.81
CA GLY A 507 -21.64 9.83 -6.37
C GLY A 507 -20.94 11.18 -6.17
N GLN A 508 -19.67 11.16 -5.79
CA GLN A 508 -18.85 12.38 -5.68
C GLN A 508 -18.54 12.97 -7.06
N LEU A 509 -18.22 12.13 -8.05
CA LEU A 509 -17.96 12.57 -9.43
C LEU A 509 -19.21 13.08 -10.14
N ASP A 510 -20.39 12.50 -9.89
CA ASP A 510 -21.65 12.93 -10.51
C ASP A 510 -22.38 14.07 -9.76
N GLY A 511 -21.87 14.43 -8.58
CA GLY A 511 -22.39 15.52 -7.75
C GLY A 511 -23.59 15.14 -6.87
N SER A 512 -23.99 13.87 -6.81
CA SER A 512 -25.02 13.40 -5.87
C SER A 512 -24.52 13.28 -4.43
N ILE A 513 -23.20 13.17 -4.23
CA ILE A 513 -22.50 13.19 -2.94
C ILE A 513 -21.49 14.35 -2.97
N PRO A 514 -21.35 15.15 -1.91
CA PRO A 514 -20.31 16.18 -1.85
C PRO A 514 -18.90 15.57 -1.92
N SER A 515 -18.03 16.13 -2.76
CA SER A 515 -16.66 15.67 -2.99
C SER A 515 -15.62 16.22 -2.00
N THR A 516 -16.01 17.17 -1.14
CA THR A 516 -15.13 17.81 -0.14
C THR A 516 -15.54 17.48 1.29
N THR A 517 -14.58 17.53 2.22
CA THR A 517 -14.80 17.34 3.66
C THR A 517 -15.90 18.27 4.19
N GLU A 518 -15.85 19.57 3.89
CA GLU A 518 -16.88 20.50 4.39
C GLU A 518 -18.25 20.23 3.79
N GLY A 519 -18.29 19.83 2.51
CA GLY A 519 -19.53 19.48 1.82
C GLY A 519 -20.20 18.26 2.47
N GLN A 520 -19.43 17.21 2.74
CA GLN A 520 -19.94 16.00 3.36
C GLN A 520 -20.42 16.24 4.79
N GLN A 521 -19.68 17.03 5.58
CA GLN A 521 -20.11 17.44 6.93
C GLN A 521 -21.43 18.22 6.92
N SER A 522 -21.68 19.00 5.85
CA SER A 522 -22.90 19.79 5.68
C SER A 522 -24.08 18.96 5.16
N SER A 523 -23.84 17.77 4.62
CA SER A 523 -24.87 16.90 4.02
C SER A 523 -24.64 15.41 4.34
N PRO A 524 -24.56 15.01 5.61
CA PRO A 524 -24.23 13.63 5.98
C PRO A 524 -25.30 12.61 5.55
N SER A 525 -26.55 13.05 5.30
CA SER A 525 -27.65 12.17 4.93
C SER A 525 -27.59 11.63 3.50
N VAL A 526 -26.70 12.17 2.64
CA VAL A 526 -26.52 11.68 1.26
C VAL A 526 -25.31 10.76 1.11
N LEU A 527 -24.52 10.58 2.18
CA LEU A 527 -23.35 9.71 2.18
C LEU A 527 -23.77 8.24 2.07
N VAL A 528 -22.86 7.42 1.53
CA VAL A 528 -23.05 5.97 1.47
C VAL A 528 -22.87 5.40 2.88
N PRO A 529 -23.90 4.76 3.48
CA PRO A 529 -23.78 4.21 4.81
C PRO A 529 -22.95 2.92 4.81
N ALA A 530 -22.14 2.71 5.84
CA ALA A 530 -21.37 1.48 6.03
C ALA A 530 -22.23 0.23 6.31
N GLY A 531 -23.44 0.41 6.82
CA GLY A 531 -24.33 -0.70 7.17
C GLY A 531 -23.72 -1.59 8.26
N ASP A 532 -23.62 -2.89 7.99
CA ASP A 532 -23.10 -3.90 8.92
C ASP A 532 -21.59 -4.15 8.76
N LEU A 533 -20.92 -3.45 7.84
CA LEU A 533 -19.49 -3.62 7.56
C LEU A 533 -18.63 -3.46 8.81
N GLN A 534 -17.89 -4.51 9.16
CA GLN A 534 -16.93 -4.52 10.26
C GLN A 534 -15.51 -4.27 9.71
N ILE A 535 -15.12 -3.01 9.56
CA ILE A 535 -13.82 -2.66 8.95
C ILE A 535 -12.62 -3.20 9.75
N GLU A 536 -12.78 -3.41 11.06
CA GLU A 536 -11.76 -3.99 11.93
C GLU A 536 -11.42 -5.43 11.55
N ALA A 537 -12.32 -6.15 10.86
CA ALA A 537 -12.05 -7.49 10.35
C ALA A 537 -10.86 -7.52 9.38
N LEU A 538 -10.60 -6.40 8.68
CA LEU A 538 -9.46 -6.26 7.76
C LEU A 538 -8.11 -6.18 8.46
N GLY A 539 -8.08 -5.97 9.78
CA GLY A 539 -6.86 -5.68 10.53
C GLY A 539 -6.41 -4.22 10.40
N SER A 540 -5.53 -3.81 11.32
CA SER A 540 -4.99 -2.45 11.41
C SER A 540 -3.53 -2.43 11.89
N MET A 541 -2.91 -1.24 11.91
CA MET A 541 -1.52 -1.00 12.33
C MET A 541 -1.10 -1.66 13.66
N MET A 542 -2.03 -1.84 14.61
CA MET A 542 -1.76 -2.42 15.94
C MET A 542 -1.94 -3.94 15.99
N GLY A 543 -2.18 -4.58 14.84
CA GLY A 543 -2.66 -5.95 14.75
C GLY A 543 -4.11 -6.09 15.21
N SER A 544 -4.76 -7.19 14.82
CA SER A 544 -6.14 -7.54 15.24
C SER A 544 -6.26 -7.92 16.73
N GLY A 545 -5.19 -7.71 17.53
CA GLY A 545 -5.12 -8.09 18.92
C GLY A 545 -5.74 -7.07 19.86
N LYS A 546 -7.00 -7.29 20.25
CA LYS A 546 -7.37 -6.96 21.63
C LYS A 546 -6.38 -7.69 22.55
N ARG A 547 -5.63 -6.92 23.35
CA ARG A 547 -4.91 -7.44 24.53
C ARG A 547 -5.96 -8.05 25.46
N GLY A 548 -6.17 -9.35 25.36
CA GLY A 548 -7.08 -10.08 26.25
C GLY A 548 -8.08 -10.89 25.47
N GLU A 549 -7.64 -12.07 25.04
CA GLU A 549 -8.38 -13.34 24.94
C GLU A 549 -7.56 -14.26 24.02
N ARG A 550 -6.56 -14.90 24.61
CA ARG A 550 -5.96 -16.15 24.14
C ARG A 550 -6.04 -17.16 25.28
#